data_AF-A0A1F4D9R0-F1
#
_entry.id   AF-A0A1F4D9R0-F1
#
_cell.length_a   1.000
_cell.length_b   1.000
_cell.length_c   1.000
_cell.angle_alpha   90.00
_cell.angle_beta   90.00
_cell.angle_gamma   90.00
#
_symmetry.space_group_name_H-M   'P 1'
#
loop_
_entity.id
_entity.type
_entity.pdbx_description
1 polymer ?
#
loop_
_entity_poly.entity_id
_entity_poly.type
_entity_poly.pdbx_seq_one_letter_code
_entity_poly.pdbx_strand_id
1 'polypeptide(L)'
;MVWAGIRPQFLSAWTQSASRSRGFRACRKAERFYVNHIVLAESVWVLHSVYRYRKPDLLRFLNDVLGNASLVIENESEVESALYLYQQEAADFADCLIAAKNFAAGCEATVAFDEIAARIHG
;
A
#
# COMPACT_ATOMS: atom_id res chain seq x y z
N MET A 1 -6.97 0.48 17.68
CA MET A 1 -6.60 1.75 17.02
C MET A 1 -5.17 2.13 17.42
N VAL A 2 -4.17 1.40 16.93
CA VAL A 2 -2.74 1.55 17.31
C VAL A 2 -2.08 2.76 16.61
N TRP A 3 -2.74 3.33 15.60
CA TRP A 3 -2.12 4.29 14.67
C TRP A 3 -2.61 5.74 14.78
N ALA A 4 -3.33 6.12 15.84
CA ALA A 4 -3.84 7.49 16.04
C ALA A 4 -2.76 8.55 16.31
N GLY A 5 -1.47 8.18 16.33
CA GLY A 5 -0.33 9.05 16.63
C GLY A 5 0.78 9.09 15.58
N ILE A 6 0.64 8.42 14.42
CA ILE A 6 1.63 8.58 13.34
C ILE A 6 1.55 10.01 12.84
N ARG A 7 2.68 10.70 12.67
CA ARG A 7 2.71 12.05 12.09
C ARG A 7 2.88 12.00 10.56
N PRO A 8 2.39 13.00 9.80
CA PRO A 8 2.51 13.06 8.33
C PRO A 8 3.94 12.92 7.79
N GLN A 9 4.94 13.32 8.59
CA GLN A 9 6.36 13.13 8.25
C GLN A 9 6.79 11.67 8.04
N PHE A 10 5.99 10.68 8.45
CA PHE A 10 6.21 9.27 8.09
C PHE A 10 6.14 9.07 6.56
N LEU A 11 5.31 9.84 5.85
CA LEU A 11 5.11 9.74 4.39
C LEU A 11 6.36 10.11 3.59
N SER A 12 7.11 11.10 4.05
CA SER A 12 8.38 11.48 3.40
C SER A 12 9.46 10.39 3.51
N ALA A 13 9.32 9.42 4.41
CA ALA A 13 10.22 8.26 4.47
C ALA A 13 9.90 7.19 3.42
N TRP A 14 8.66 7.11 2.95
CA TRP A 14 8.23 6.18 1.90
C TRP A 14 8.62 6.64 0.50
N THR A 15 8.64 7.96 0.26
CA THR A 15 8.78 8.54 -1.09
C THR A 15 10.13 9.20 -1.38
N GLN A 16 10.98 9.42 -0.37
CA GLN A 16 12.32 9.99 -0.59
C GLN A 16 13.39 8.89 -0.62
N SER A 17 14.15 8.85 -1.72
CA SER A 17 15.48 8.26 -1.74
C SER A 17 16.37 9.05 -0.79
N ALA A 18 16.48 8.56 0.46
CA ALA A 18 17.48 8.94 1.45
C ALA A 18 17.85 10.44 1.55
N SER A 19 16.90 11.35 1.85
CA SER A 19 17.29 12.67 2.36
C SER A 19 16.23 13.35 3.24
N ARG A 20 16.38 13.20 4.56
CA ARG A 20 15.80 14.05 5.63
C ARG A 20 14.29 13.93 5.88
N SER A 21 13.90 12.86 6.56
CA SER A 21 12.75 12.87 7.46
C SER A 21 13.16 12.37 8.85
N ARG A 22 12.88 13.18 9.89
CA ARG A 22 13.28 12.95 11.30
C ARG A 22 12.47 11.83 11.99
N GLY A 23 11.95 10.87 11.24
CA GLY A 23 11.17 9.72 11.74
C GLY A 23 11.93 8.39 11.74
N PHE A 24 13.01 8.28 10.97
CA PHE A 24 13.94 7.15 11.02
C PHE A 24 15.29 7.72 11.46
N ARG A 25 15.85 7.24 12.56
CA ARG A 25 17.26 7.54 12.89
C ARG A 25 18.07 7.09 11.68
N ALA A 26 18.88 8.00 11.13
CA ALA A 26 19.69 7.75 9.94
C ALA A 26 20.61 6.54 10.17
N CYS A 27 20.21 5.37 9.69
CA CYS A 27 21.09 4.23 9.55
C CYS A 27 21.97 4.44 8.32
N ARG A 28 23.28 4.50 8.56
CA ARG A 28 24.31 4.67 7.53
C ARG A 28 24.49 3.35 6.77
N LYS A 29 24.48 3.44 5.43
CA LYS A 29 24.67 2.42 4.38
C LYS A 29 23.39 1.69 3.98
N ALA A 30 22.98 1.88 2.71
CA ALA A 30 22.20 0.97 1.85
C ALA A 30 21.31 -0.08 2.55
N GLU A 31 20.52 0.32 3.54
CA GLU A 31 19.58 -0.55 4.21
C GLU A 31 18.31 -0.60 3.36
N ARG A 32 17.99 -1.80 2.86
CA ARG A 32 16.72 -2.10 2.23
C ARG A 32 15.70 -2.40 3.32
N PHE A 33 14.52 -1.79 3.25
CA PHE A 33 13.44 -2.00 4.20
C PHE A 33 12.39 -2.94 3.61
N TYR A 34 12.12 -4.05 4.28
CA TYR A 34 11.07 -4.95 3.87
C TYR A 34 9.70 -4.41 4.29
N VAL A 35 8.76 -4.39 3.35
CA VAL A 35 7.40 -3.88 3.55
C VAL A 35 6.43 -4.99 3.19
N ASN A 36 5.66 -5.43 4.18
CA ASN A 36 4.63 -6.44 3.98
C ASN A 36 3.31 -5.82 3.49
N HIS A 37 2.44 -6.67 2.98
CA HIS A 37 1.12 -6.29 2.48
C HIS A 37 0.25 -5.55 3.51
N ILE A 38 0.29 -5.99 4.76
CA ILE A 38 -0.52 -5.40 5.84
C ILE A 38 -0.11 -3.95 6.09
N VAL A 39 1.20 -3.66 6.09
CA VAL A 39 1.71 -2.30 6.26
C VAL A 39 1.25 -1.39 5.12
N LEU A 40 1.20 -1.87 3.87
CA LEU A 40 0.67 -1.10 2.75
C LEU A 40 -0.83 -0.83 2.91
N ALA A 41 -1.62 -1.85 3.24
CA ALA A 41 -3.06 -1.72 3.43
C ALA A 41 -3.40 -0.72 4.55
N GLU A 42 -2.74 -0.83 5.71
CA GLU A 42 -2.89 0.10 6.82
C GLU A 42 -2.43 1.52 6.46
N SER A 43 -1.34 1.65 5.69
CA SER A 43 -0.86 2.96 5.25
C SER A 43 -1.88 3.67 4.37
N VAL A 44 -2.46 2.96 3.40
CA VAL A 44 -3.52 3.50 2.54
C VAL A 44 -4.76 3.86 3.36
N TRP A 45 -5.19 2.97 4.27
CA TRP A 45 -6.34 3.23 5.14
C TRP A 45 -6.13 4.45 6.03
N VAL A 46 -4.96 4.60 6.65
CA VAL A 46 -4.61 5.77 7.48
C VAL A 46 -4.61 7.04 6.62
N LEU A 47 -4.00 7.00 5.44
CA LEU A 47 -3.95 8.16 4.55
C LEU A 47 -5.32 8.60 4.09
N HIS A 48 -6.18 7.65 3.73
CA HIS A 48 -7.54 7.91 3.31
C HIS A 48 -8.42 8.39 4.48
N SER A 49 -8.49 7.61 5.55
CA SER A 49 -9.46 7.78 6.64
C SER A 49 -9.07 8.89 7.62
N VAL A 50 -7.77 9.00 7.95
CA VAL A 50 -7.27 9.98 8.93
C VAL A 50 -6.82 11.25 8.23
N TYR A 51 -6.01 11.13 7.18
CA TYR A 51 -5.43 12.27 6.49
C TYR A 51 -6.23 12.81 5.30
N ARG A 52 -7.36 12.16 4.96
CA ARG A 52 -8.29 12.59 3.91
C ARG A 52 -7.64 12.70 2.53
N TYR A 53 -6.60 11.89 2.28
CA TYR A 53 -6.02 11.75 0.94
C TYR A 53 -7.07 11.20 0.00
N ARG A 54 -7.14 11.75 -1.21
CA ARG A 54 -8.06 11.26 -2.24
C ARG A 54 -7.39 10.16 -3.04
N LYS A 55 -8.19 9.34 -3.71
CA LYS A 55 -7.73 8.24 -4.57
C LYS A 55 -6.54 8.60 -5.48
N PRO A 56 -6.50 9.76 -6.18
CA PRO A 56 -5.33 10.14 -6.99
C PRO A 56 -4.03 10.32 -6.17
N ASP A 57 -4.13 10.82 -4.94
CA ASP A 57 -2.97 10.98 -4.05
C ASP A 57 -2.49 9.63 -3.51
N LEU A 58 -3.42 8.70 -3.25
CA LEU A 58 -3.11 7.33 -2.82
C LEU A 58 -2.46 6.52 -3.94
N LEU A 59 -2.95 6.65 -5.18
CA LEU A 59 -2.33 6.04 -6.37
C LEU A 59 -0.90 6.56 -6.56
N ARG A 60 -0.68 7.88 -6.42
CA ARG A 60 0.66 8.45 -6.49
C ARG A 60 1.56 7.92 -5.38
N PHE A 61 1.07 7.87 -4.14
CA PHE A 61 1.80 7.30 -3.01
C PHE A 61 2.22 5.85 -3.25
N LEU A 62 1.32 5.00 -3.73
CA LEU A 62 1.63 3.59 -4.02
C LEU A 62 2.64 3.43 -5.16
N ASN A 63 2.55 4.25 -6.21
CA ASN A 63 3.56 4.29 -7.27
C ASN A 63 4.94 4.71 -6.75
N ASP A 64 4.99 5.74 -5.89
CA ASP A 64 6.25 6.21 -5.29
C ASP A 64 6.87 5.12 -4.39
N VAL A 65 6.04 4.33 -3.70
CA VAL A 65 6.47 3.20 -2.86
C VAL A 65 7.06 2.08 -3.71
N LEU A 66 6.37 1.67 -4.79
CA LEU A 66 6.87 0.64 -5.72
C LEU A 66 8.15 1.08 -6.44
N GLY A 67 8.26 2.37 -6.78
CA GLY A 67 9.46 2.93 -7.42
C GLY A 67 10.66 3.16 -6.49
N ASN A 68 10.52 2.92 -5.18
CA ASN A 68 11.57 3.22 -4.22
C ASN A 68 12.56 2.05 -4.07
N ALA A 69 13.75 2.20 -4.64
CA ALA A 69 14.82 1.19 -4.59
C ALA A 69 15.34 0.85 -3.17
N SER A 70 14.96 1.62 -2.14
CA SER A 70 15.29 1.33 -0.74
C SER A 70 14.23 0.44 -0.07
N LEU A 71 13.10 0.17 -0.73
CA LEU A 71 12.04 -0.70 -0.23
C LEU A 71 12.10 -2.05 -0.94
N VAL A 72 11.82 -3.12 -0.20
CA VAL A 72 11.61 -4.46 -0.73
C VAL A 72 10.17 -4.82 -0.39
N ILE A 73 9.33 -4.86 -1.41
CA ILE A 73 7.90 -5.12 -1.24
C ILE A 73 7.65 -6.63 -1.25
N GLU A 74 6.87 -7.10 -0.29
CA GLU A 74 6.34 -8.47 -0.32
C GLU A 74 5.57 -8.68 -1.63
N ASN A 75 5.96 -9.69 -2.42
CA ASN A 75 5.33 -10.03 -3.70
C ASN A 75 4.89 -8.81 -4.54
N GLU A 76 5.87 -8.01 -4.98
CA GLU A 76 5.63 -6.75 -5.71
C GLU A 76 4.58 -6.85 -6.82
N SER A 77 4.54 -7.94 -7.58
CA SER A 77 3.54 -8.18 -8.64
C SER A 77 2.09 -8.25 -8.13
N GLU A 78 1.87 -8.77 -6.91
CA GLU A 78 0.54 -8.76 -6.27
C GLU A 78 0.12 -7.32 -5.94
N VAL A 79 1.06 -6.48 -5.51
CA VAL A 79 0.82 -5.06 -5.21
C VAL A 79 0.61 -4.24 -6.49
N GLU A 80 1.35 -4.50 -7.56
CA GLU A 80 1.12 -3.89 -8.88
C GLU A 80 -0.26 -4.23 -9.43
N SER A 81 -0.67 -5.50 -9.33
CA SER A 81 -1.99 -5.95 -9.75
C SER A 81 -3.09 -5.30 -8.90
N ALA A 82 -2.89 -5.22 -7.59
CA ALA A 82 -3.79 -4.52 -6.69
C ALA A 82 -3.89 -3.02 -7.00
N LEU A 83 -2.78 -2.37 -7.36
CA LEU A 83 -2.75 -0.97 -7.76
C LEU A 83 -3.54 -0.74 -9.04
N TYR A 84 -3.40 -1.65 -10.02
CA TYR A 84 -4.18 -1.63 -11.26
C TYR A 84 -5.69 -1.75 -10.98
N LEU A 85 -6.10 -2.75 -10.20
CA LEU A 85 -7.50 -2.95 -9.79
C LEU A 85 -8.02 -1.74 -9.02
N TYR A 86 -7.23 -1.25 -8.06
CA TYR A 86 -7.59 -0.08 -7.26
C TYR A 86 -7.79 1.15 -8.14
N GLN A 87 -7.02 1.34 -9.21
CA GLN A 87 -7.23 2.45 -10.14
C GLN A 87 -8.62 2.39 -10.82
N GLN A 88 -9.06 1.22 -11.26
CA GLN A 88 -10.30 1.04 -12.03
C GLN A 88 -11.56 0.97 -11.15
N GLU A 89 -11.46 0.32 -9.98
CA GLU A 89 -12.63 -0.06 -9.20
C GLU A 89 -13.00 0.97 -8.12
N ALA A 90 -14.28 1.02 -7.76
CA ALA A 90 -14.77 1.79 -6.61
C ALA A 90 -14.66 0.99 -5.30
N ALA A 91 -13.47 0.41 -5.05
CA ALA A 91 -13.16 -0.41 -3.88
C ALA A 91 -11.99 0.17 -3.08
N ASP A 92 -11.82 -0.28 -1.82
CA ASP A 92 -10.65 0.06 -1.03
C ASP A 92 -9.42 -0.75 -1.51
N PHE A 93 -8.22 -0.19 -1.33
CA PHE A 93 -6.98 -0.84 -1.77
C PHE A 93 -6.79 -2.23 -1.13
N ALA A 94 -7.22 -2.43 0.12
CA ALA A 94 -7.13 -3.71 0.79
C ALA A 94 -7.93 -4.80 0.07
N ASP A 95 -9.11 -4.46 -0.46
CA ASP A 95 -9.96 -5.39 -1.21
C ASP A 95 -9.31 -5.77 -2.53
N CYS A 96 -8.75 -4.78 -3.25
CA CYS A 96 -8.00 -5.01 -4.47
C CYS A 96 -6.76 -5.89 -4.22
N LEU A 97 -6.09 -5.70 -3.08
CA LEU A 97 -4.94 -6.53 -2.70
C LEU A 97 -5.35 -7.97 -2.39
N ILE A 98 -6.47 -8.18 -1.69
CA ILE A 98 -7.02 -9.52 -1.46
C ILE A 98 -7.35 -10.20 -2.79
N ALA A 99 -8.03 -9.50 -3.71
CA ALA A 99 -8.39 -10.04 -5.02
C ALA A 99 -7.15 -10.42 -5.84
N ALA A 100 -6.14 -9.54 -5.91
CA ALA A 100 -4.89 -9.81 -6.61
C ALA A 100 -4.16 -11.04 -6.04
N LYS A 101 -4.12 -11.18 -4.71
CA LYS A 101 -3.50 -12.34 -4.04
C LYS A 101 -4.24 -13.64 -4.33
N ASN A 102 -5.57 -13.61 -4.28
CA ASN A 102 -6.39 -14.78 -4.59
C ASN A 102 -6.19 -15.21 -6.04
N PHE A 103 -6.15 -14.26 -6.97
CA PHE A 103 -5.88 -14.55 -8.37
C PHE A 103 -4.48 -15.14 -8.57
N ALA A 104 -3.45 -14.56 -7.93
CA ALA A 104 -2.09 -15.10 -7.96
C ALA A 104 -2.00 -16.53 -7.38
N ALA A 105 -2.88 -16.88 -6.43
CA ALA A 105 -3.00 -18.23 -5.88
C ALA A 105 -3.82 -19.19 -6.77
N GLY A 106 -4.33 -18.74 -7.93
CA GLY A 106 -5.14 -19.54 -8.85
C GLY A 106 -6.62 -19.62 -8.48
N CYS A 107 -7.11 -18.75 -7.59
CA CYS A 107 -8.53 -18.68 -7.24
C CYS A 107 -9.30 -17.88 -8.31
N GLU A 108 -10.43 -18.42 -8.77
CA GLU A 108 -11.30 -17.79 -9.76
C GLU A 108 -12.27 -16.76 -9.14
N ALA A 109 -12.46 -16.81 -7.82
CA ALA A 109 -13.35 -15.91 -7.09
C ALA A 109 -12.82 -15.61 -5.68
N THR A 110 -13.14 -14.40 -5.20
CA THR A 110 -12.89 -13.99 -3.82
C THR A 110 -14.22 -14.00 -3.06
N VAL A 111 -14.29 -14.78 -1.99
CA VAL A 111 -15.41 -14.70 -1.04
C VAL A 111 -14.96 -13.85 0.14
N ALA A 112 -15.56 -12.69 0.30
CA ALA A 112 -15.32 -11.77 1.39
C ALA A 112 -16.65 -11.43 2.09
N PHE A 113 -16.57 -11.08 3.38
CA PHE A 113 -17.74 -10.60 4.12
C PHE A 113 -18.21 -9.21 3.65
N ASP A 114 -17.34 -8.47 2.96
CA ASP A 114 -17.69 -7.22 2.30
C ASP A 114 -18.19 -7.50 0.87
N GLU A 115 -19.39 -7.02 0.55
CA GLU A 115 -20.02 -7.16 -0.77
C GLU A 115 -19.21 -6.48 -1.88
N ILE A 116 -18.41 -5.45 -1.56
CA ILE A 116 -17.57 -4.76 -2.55
C ILE A 116 -16.37 -5.62 -2.94
N ALA A 117 -15.68 -6.19 -1.95
CA ALA A 117 -14.54 -7.07 -2.17
C ALA A 117 -14.90 -8.34 -2.95
N ALA A 118 -16.10 -8.87 -2.74
CA ALA A 118 -16.59 -10.06 -3.45
C ALA A 118 -16.85 -9.85 -4.96
N ARG A 119 -16.90 -8.60 -5.43
CA ARG A 119 -17.24 -8.25 -6.82
C ARG A 119 -16.02 -7.92 -7.68
N ILE A 120 -14.83 -7.92 -7.09
CA ILE A 120 -13.59 -7.67 -7.81
C ILE A 120 -13.17 -8.99 -8.48
N HIS A 121 -13.26 -9.00 -9.80
CA HIS A 121 -12.76 -10.08 -10.65
C HIS A 121 -11.39 -9.69 -11.22
N GLY A 122 -10.52 -10.68 -11.43
CA GLY A 122 -9.16 -10.50 -11.97
C GLY A 122 -9.14 -10.08 -13.43
#